data_AF-A0A060BXS6-F1
#
_entry.id   AF-A0A060BXS6-F1
#
_cell.length_a   1.000
_cell.length_b   1.000
_cell.length_c   1.000
_cell.angle_alpha   90.00
_cell.angle_beta   90.00
_cell.angle_gamma   90.00
#
_symmetry.space_group_name_H-M   'P 1'
#
loop_
_entity.id
_entity.type
_entity.pdbx_description
1 polymer ?
#
loop_
_entity_poly.entity_id
_entity_poly.type
_entity_poly.pdbx_seq_one_letter_code
_entity_poly.pdbx_strand_id
1 'polypeptide(L)'
;QAINAGIDMVMIPHASPTSADGKPQNTYLDFIEDLKELVAEGRVPQSRIDDAVRRILVQKYRFGLFEDRKGSSALFDAIGSRAHRAVARECVRESLVLLQNRDGVLPLSKTARRIGLTGRGADSLGMQCGGWTIGWQNLDGRTLRGGTTVLQALR
;
A
#
# COMPACT_ATOMS: atom_id res chain seq x y z
N GLN A 1 -12.57 -24.85 6.37
CA GLN A 1 -13.74 -23.95 6.46
C GLN A 1 -13.61 -22.76 5.51
N ALA A 2 -12.57 -21.93 5.61
CA ALA A 2 -12.42 -20.73 4.78
C ALA A 2 -12.45 -21.01 3.26
N ILE A 3 -11.81 -22.11 2.81
CA ILE A 3 -11.85 -22.55 1.41
C ILE A 3 -13.28 -22.90 0.96
N ASN A 4 -14.02 -23.67 1.75
CA ASN A 4 -15.42 -24.00 1.47
C ASN A 4 -16.33 -22.76 1.49
N ALA A 5 -15.97 -21.73 2.26
CA ALA A 5 -16.70 -20.47 2.32
C ALA A 5 -16.46 -19.55 1.10
N GLY A 6 -15.56 -19.90 0.19
CA GLY A 6 -15.34 -19.13 -1.03
C GLY A 6 -13.94 -18.52 -1.18
N ILE A 7 -13.03 -18.67 -0.21
CA ILE A 7 -11.67 -18.14 -0.36
C ILE A 7 -10.92 -18.89 -1.47
N ASP A 8 -10.34 -18.14 -2.41
CA ASP A 8 -9.61 -18.70 -3.56
C ASP A 8 -8.10 -18.70 -3.35
N MET A 9 -7.56 -17.69 -2.64
CA MET A 9 -6.14 -17.52 -2.38
C MET A 9 -5.93 -17.17 -0.91
N VAL A 10 -5.08 -17.94 -0.24
CA VAL A 10 -4.79 -17.75 1.18
C VAL A 10 -3.41 -17.13 1.33
N MET A 11 -3.35 -15.98 2.00
CA MET A 11 -2.09 -15.31 2.29
C MET A 11 -1.48 -15.89 3.57
N ILE A 12 -0.63 -16.90 3.40
CA ILE A 12 0.24 -17.41 4.47
C ILE A 12 1.66 -17.06 4.07
N PRO A 13 2.20 -15.92 4.55
CA PRO A 13 3.45 -15.36 4.05
C PRO A 13 4.69 -15.97 4.73
N HIS A 14 4.50 -16.95 5.60
CA HIS A 14 5.53 -17.45 6.51
C HIS A 14 6.15 -18.74 6.02
N ALA A 15 7.47 -18.75 5.88
CA ALA A 15 8.27 -19.95 5.61
C ALA A 15 8.80 -20.62 6.89
N SER A 16 8.79 -19.89 8.02
CA SER A 16 9.29 -20.34 9.31
C SER A 16 8.11 -20.62 10.25
N PRO A 17 8.14 -21.72 11.02
CA PRO A 17 7.13 -22.02 12.04
C PRO A 17 7.25 -21.11 13.27
N THR A 18 8.26 -20.26 13.31
CA THR A 18 8.49 -19.27 14.37
C THR A 18 8.55 -17.87 13.77
N SER A 19 7.75 -16.97 14.32
CA SER A 19 7.70 -15.54 14.01
C SER A 19 8.95 -14.79 14.50
N ALA A 20 9.13 -13.55 14.04
CA ALA A 20 10.26 -12.70 14.46
C ALA A 20 10.24 -12.36 15.96
N ASP A 21 9.08 -12.39 16.60
CA ASP A 21 8.91 -12.22 18.05
C ASP A 21 8.91 -13.56 18.82
N GLY A 22 9.32 -14.67 18.17
CA GLY A 22 9.55 -15.96 18.82
C GLY A 22 8.29 -16.80 19.05
N LYS A 23 7.12 -16.38 18.56
CA LYS A 23 5.87 -17.13 18.69
C LYS A 23 5.72 -18.20 17.62
N PRO A 24 5.12 -19.35 17.94
CA PRO A 24 4.76 -20.36 16.94
C PRO A 24 3.72 -19.81 15.96
N GLN A 25 3.82 -20.20 14.70
CA GLN A 25 2.92 -19.83 13.61
C GLN A 25 2.90 -20.93 12.54
N ASN A 26 1.81 -21.01 11.77
CA ASN A 26 1.72 -21.95 10.66
C ASN A 26 2.46 -21.41 9.43
N THR A 27 3.10 -22.32 8.70
CA THR A 27 3.79 -22.04 7.44
C THR A 27 2.90 -22.28 6.23
N TYR A 28 3.32 -21.81 5.06
CA TYR A 28 2.65 -22.14 3.81
C TYR A 28 2.75 -23.63 3.48
N LEU A 29 3.77 -24.36 3.98
CA LEU A 29 3.90 -25.80 3.79
C LEU A 29 2.86 -26.56 4.60
N ASP A 30 2.66 -26.18 5.87
CA ASP A 30 1.62 -26.76 6.73
C ASP A 30 0.26 -26.62 6.07
N PHE A 31 -0.05 -25.42 5.54
CA PHE A 31 -1.30 -25.19 4.84
C PHE A 31 -1.48 -26.05 3.58
N ILE A 32 -0.42 -26.26 2.81
CA ILE A 32 -0.49 -27.10 1.59
C ILE A 32 -0.80 -28.55 1.97
N GLU A 33 -0.11 -29.09 2.97
CA GLU A 33 -0.34 -30.47 3.41
C GLU A 33 -1.74 -30.63 4.04
N ASP A 34 -2.12 -29.76 4.97
CA ASP A 34 -3.46 -29.77 5.57
C ASP A 34 -4.56 -29.69 4.50
N LEU A 35 -4.40 -28.83 3.48
CA LEU A 35 -5.40 -28.70 2.42
C LEU A 35 -5.48 -29.96 1.55
N LYS A 36 -4.35 -30.61 1.25
CA LYS A 36 -4.33 -31.87 0.51
C LYS A 36 -5.03 -32.98 1.29
N GLU A 37 -4.78 -33.07 2.60
CA GLU A 37 -5.46 -34.01 3.49
C GLU A 37 -6.97 -33.75 3.51
N LEU A 38 -7.40 -32.50 3.68
CA LEU A 38 -8.81 -32.14 3.68
C LEU A 38 -9.53 -32.47 2.36
N VAL A 39 -8.83 -32.40 1.23
CA VAL A 39 -9.37 -32.83 -0.08
C VAL A 39 -9.45 -34.36 -0.14
N ALA A 40 -8.42 -35.07 0.32
CA ALA A 40 -8.41 -36.54 0.38
C ALA A 40 -9.51 -37.10 1.31
N GLU A 41 -9.79 -36.40 2.41
CA GLU A 41 -10.89 -36.68 3.35
C GLU A 41 -12.28 -36.30 2.81
N GLY A 42 -12.36 -35.65 1.64
CA GLY A 42 -13.63 -35.17 1.07
C GLY A 42 -14.25 -33.98 1.80
N ARG A 43 -13.56 -33.39 2.77
CA ARG A 43 -14.02 -32.21 3.54
C ARG A 43 -13.91 -30.92 2.74
N VAL A 44 -13.04 -30.89 1.73
CA VAL A 44 -13.01 -29.87 0.68
C VAL A 44 -13.22 -30.60 -0.66
N PRO A 45 -14.33 -30.38 -1.38
CA PRO A 45 -14.56 -31.08 -2.63
C PRO A 45 -13.57 -30.60 -3.71
N GLN A 46 -13.11 -31.52 -4.58
CA GLN A 46 -12.20 -31.18 -5.69
C GLN A 46 -12.74 -30.04 -6.56
N SER A 47 -14.06 -30.00 -6.78
CA SER A 47 -14.72 -28.91 -7.53
C SER A 47 -14.51 -27.52 -6.91
N ARG A 48 -14.33 -27.43 -5.58
CA ARG A 48 -14.00 -26.17 -4.90
C ARG A 48 -12.56 -25.73 -5.23
N ILE A 49 -11.63 -26.68 -5.27
CA ILE A 49 -10.24 -26.43 -5.69
C ILE A 49 -10.19 -26.02 -7.16
N ASP A 50 -10.88 -26.74 -8.04
CA ASP A 50 -10.93 -26.43 -9.47
C ASP A 50 -11.49 -25.03 -9.74
N ASP A 51 -12.55 -24.63 -9.02
CA ASP A 51 -13.10 -23.27 -9.13
C ASP A 51 -12.12 -22.19 -8.67
N ALA A 52 -11.46 -22.39 -7.52
CA ALA A 52 -10.46 -21.44 -7.00
C ALA A 52 -9.27 -21.30 -7.96
N VAL A 53 -8.73 -22.42 -8.43
CA VAL A 53 -7.61 -22.46 -9.39
C VAL A 53 -8.02 -21.80 -10.70
N ARG A 54 -9.22 -22.09 -11.23
CA ARG A 54 -9.74 -21.44 -12.44
C ARG A 54 -9.78 -19.92 -12.28
N ARG A 55 -10.26 -19.39 -11.15
CA ARG A 55 -10.30 -17.93 -10.90
C ARG A 55 -8.90 -17.32 -10.89
N ILE A 56 -7.94 -17.97 -10.24
CA ILE A 56 -6.53 -17.53 -10.20
C ILE A 56 -5.94 -17.53 -11.61
N LEU A 57 -6.09 -18.63 -12.36
CA LEU A 57 -5.54 -18.76 -13.71
C LEU A 57 -6.17 -17.77 -14.70
N VAL A 58 -7.47 -17.51 -14.59
CA VAL A 58 -8.15 -16.48 -15.40
C VAL A 58 -7.54 -15.10 -15.15
N GLN A 59 -7.24 -14.73 -13.90
CA GLN A 59 -6.58 -13.45 -13.64
C GLN A 59 -5.14 -13.43 -14.19
N LYS A 60 -4.36 -14.51 -13.99
CA LYS A 60 -3.01 -14.60 -14.55
C LYS A 60 -3.01 -14.46 -16.08
N TYR A 61 -3.99 -15.06 -16.75
CA TYR A 61 -4.18 -14.93 -18.20
C TYR A 61 -4.57 -13.50 -18.61
N ARG A 62 -5.54 -12.88 -17.93
CA ARG A 62 -5.95 -11.48 -18.21
C ARG A 62 -4.81 -10.48 -18.02
N PHE A 63 -3.89 -10.76 -17.09
CA PHE A 63 -2.69 -9.94 -16.88
C PHE A 63 -1.54 -10.26 -17.84
N GLY A 64 -1.71 -11.20 -18.78
CA GLY A 64 -0.67 -11.56 -19.75
C GLY A 64 0.55 -12.27 -19.15
N LEU A 65 0.42 -12.85 -17.94
CA LEU A 65 1.54 -13.45 -17.20
C LEU A 65 2.04 -14.78 -17.83
N PHE A 66 1.33 -15.32 -18.82
CA PHE A 66 1.78 -16.50 -19.56
C PHE A 66 2.67 -16.10 -20.74
N GLU A 67 2.45 -14.91 -21.30
CA GLU A 67 3.16 -14.35 -22.44
C GLU A 67 4.43 -13.60 -22.00
N ASP A 68 4.32 -12.73 -20.99
CA ASP A 68 5.47 -12.05 -20.39
C ASP A 68 5.37 -12.00 -18.86
N ARG A 69 6.42 -12.50 -18.21
CA ARG A 69 6.53 -12.59 -16.74
C ARG A 69 7.44 -11.54 -16.15
N LYS A 70 8.16 -10.78 -16.99
CA LYS A 70 9.22 -9.88 -16.52
C LYS A 70 8.64 -8.50 -16.27
N GLY A 71 9.11 -7.87 -15.20
CA GLY A 71 8.94 -6.43 -15.05
C GLY A 71 9.73 -5.69 -16.13
N SER A 72 9.15 -4.63 -16.70
CA SER A 72 9.83 -3.78 -17.66
C SER A 72 10.65 -2.71 -16.94
N SER A 73 11.97 -2.72 -17.11
CA SER A 73 12.86 -1.67 -16.60
C SER A 73 12.64 -0.32 -17.30
N ALA A 74 11.98 -0.31 -18.47
CA ALA A 74 11.65 0.92 -19.20
C ALA A 74 10.70 1.85 -18.41
N LEU A 75 10.03 1.34 -17.38
CA LEU A 75 9.12 2.12 -16.53
C LEU A 75 9.83 2.78 -15.33
N PHE A 76 11.11 2.51 -15.10
CA PHE A 76 11.80 3.02 -13.90
C PHE A 76 11.88 4.54 -13.87
N ASP A 77 12.06 5.18 -15.02
CA ASP A 77 12.10 6.65 -15.12
C ASP A 77 10.75 7.31 -14.80
N ALA A 78 9.65 6.55 -14.87
CA ALA A 78 8.33 7.05 -14.49
C ALA A 78 8.14 7.10 -12.96
N ILE A 79 8.95 6.38 -12.19
CA ILE A 79 8.85 6.32 -10.72
C ILE A 79 9.23 7.70 -10.15
N GLY A 80 8.26 8.34 -9.47
CA GLY A 80 8.46 9.68 -8.91
C GLY A 80 8.70 10.77 -9.97
N SER A 81 8.27 10.56 -11.21
CA SER A 81 8.38 11.54 -12.29
C SER A 81 7.68 12.86 -11.97
N ARG A 82 8.10 13.95 -12.63
CA ARG A 82 7.47 15.27 -12.47
C ARG A 82 5.98 15.25 -12.83
N ALA A 83 5.60 14.49 -13.86
CA ALA A 83 4.22 14.34 -14.28
C ALA A 83 3.35 13.70 -13.18
N HIS A 84 3.80 12.59 -12.59
CA HIS A 84 3.09 11.95 -11.48
C HIS A 84 3.00 12.87 -10.25
N ARG A 85 4.06 13.62 -9.96
CA ARG A 85 4.06 14.58 -8.85
C ARG A 85 3.12 15.77 -9.07
N ALA A 86 2.92 16.19 -10.32
CA ALA A 86 1.95 17.23 -10.66
C ALA A 86 0.52 16.76 -10.35
N VAL A 87 0.17 15.54 -10.75
CA VAL A 87 -1.12 14.91 -10.41
C VAL A 87 -1.27 14.75 -8.90
N ALA A 88 -0.24 14.25 -8.21
CA ALA A 88 -0.27 14.12 -6.75
C ALA A 88 -0.51 15.47 -6.05
N ARG A 89 0.13 16.55 -6.52
CA ARG A 89 -0.07 17.91 -5.98
C ARG A 89 -1.49 18.43 -6.23
N GLU A 90 -2.09 18.09 -7.36
CA GLU A 90 -3.49 18.41 -7.65
C GLU A 90 -4.42 17.67 -6.71
N CYS A 91 -4.28 16.34 -6.57
CA CYS A 91 -5.08 15.55 -5.63
C CYS A 91 -4.94 16.04 -4.18
N VAL A 92 -3.74 16.46 -3.76
CA VAL A 92 -3.55 17.07 -2.43
C VAL A 92 -4.34 18.37 -2.29
N ARG A 93 -4.36 19.21 -3.33
CA ARG A 93 -5.11 20.48 -3.28
C ARG A 93 -6.61 20.26 -3.21
N GLU A 94 -7.12 19.30 -3.97
CA GLU A 94 -8.54 18.97 -4.04
C GLU A 94 -9.05 18.20 -2.82
N SER A 95 -8.17 17.54 -2.07
CA SER A 95 -8.55 16.82 -0.84
C SER A 95 -8.67 17.72 0.41
N LEU A 96 -8.18 18.97 0.35
CA LEU A 96 -8.24 19.90 1.48
C LEU A 96 -9.67 20.40 1.71
N VAL A 97 -10.17 20.25 2.94
CA VAL A 97 -11.46 20.78 3.37
C VAL A 97 -11.25 22.02 4.23
N LEU A 98 -11.78 23.16 3.79
CA LEU A 98 -11.75 24.40 4.56
C LEU A 98 -12.86 24.38 5.62
N LEU A 99 -12.49 24.05 6.86
CA LEU A 99 -13.46 23.97 7.98
C LEU A 99 -13.85 25.35 8.52
N GLN A 100 -12.94 26.33 8.47
CA GLN A 100 -13.16 27.66 9.03
C GLN A 100 -12.30 28.70 8.30
N ASN A 101 -12.88 29.85 7.98
CA ASN A 101 -12.18 31.03 7.47
C ASN A 101 -12.81 32.31 8.03
N ARG A 102 -12.51 32.64 9.29
CA ARG A 102 -12.99 33.87 9.92
C ARG A 102 -12.28 35.07 9.32
N ASP A 103 -13.01 36.17 9.17
CA ASP A 103 -12.49 37.47 8.71
C ASP A 103 -11.77 37.43 7.35
N GLY A 104 -12.02 36.40 6.54
CA GLY A 104 -11.43 36.26 5.20
C GLY A 104 -9.90 36.12 5.20
N VAL A 105 -9.30 35.56 6.25
CA VAL A 105 -7.83 35.44 6.39
C VAL A 105 -7.19 34.65 5.24
N LEU A 106 -7.86 33.61 4.74
CA LEU A 106 -7.41 32.86 3.57
C LEU A 106 -8.07 33.39 2.28
N PRO A 107 -7.31 33.47 1.16
CA PRO A 107 -5.91 33.06 1.00
C PRO A 107 -4.90 34.05 1.60
N LEU A 108 -3.80 33.52 2.16
CA LEU A 108 -2.70 34.36 2.65
C LEU A 108 -2.08 35.17 1.50
N SER A 109 -1.73 36.43 1.76
CA SER A 109 -1.03 37.27 0.79
C SER A 109 0.37 36.70 0.49
N LYS A 110 0.67 36.53 -0.79
CA LYS A 110 2.02 36.16 -1.27
C LYS A 110 3.07 37.25 -1.03
N THR A 111 2.65 38.47 -0.71
CA THR A 111 3.54 39.61 -0.42
C THR A 111 3.66 39.90 1.08
N ALA A 112 3.14 39.02 1.94
CA ALA A 112 3.29 39.14 3.38
C ALA A 112 4.79 39.22 3.76
N ARG A 113 5.17 40.26 4.53
CA ARG A 113 6.57 40.50 4.89
C ARG A 113 7.14 39.41 5.80
N ARG A 114 6.32 38.79 6.63
CA ARG A 114 6.71 37.73 7.58
C ARG A 114 5.54 36.78 7.82
N ILE A 115 5.80 35.49 7.78
CA ILE A 115 4.87 34.41 8.15
C ILE A 115 5.59 33.54 9.18
N GLY A 116 4.96 33.31 10.34
CA GLY A 116 5.43 32.34 11.32
C GLY A 116 4.79 30.98 11.05
N LEU A 117 5.61 29.94 10.88
CA LEU A 117 5.15 28.56 10.74
C LEU A 117 5.58 27.77 11.98
N THR A 118 4.63 27.12 12.65
CA THR A 118 4.87 26.35 13.88
C THR A 118 4.14 25.00 13.82
N GLY A 119 4.46 24.13 14.78
CA GLY A 119 3.83 22.81 14.92
C GLY A 119 4.72 21.66 14.43
N ARG A 120 4.59 20.50 15.09
CA ARG A 120 5.46 19.33 14.87
C ARG A 120 5.43 18.76 13.44
N GLY A 121 4.33 19.00 12.71
CA GLY A 121 4.16 18.53 11.33
C GLY A 121 4.65 19.49 10.25
N ALA A 122 5.05 20.71 10.62
CA ALA A 122 5.39 21.76 9.65
C ALA A 122 6.51 21.37 8.69
N ASP A 123 7.51 20.63 9.18
CA ASP A 123 8.65 20.16 8.38
C ASP A 123 8.86 18.64 8.50
N SER A 124 7.76 17.87 8.45
CA SER A 124 7.82 16.41 8.54
C SER A 124 7.06 15.73 7.39
N LEU A 125 7.79 15.11 6.46
CA LEU A 125 7.18 14.29 5.41
C LEU A 125 6.45 13.07 5.99
N GLY A 126 6.99 12.46 7.05
CA GLY A 126 6.38 11.29 7.69
C GLY A 126 5.00 11.60 8.23
N MET A 127 4.83 12.75 8.88
CA MET A 127 3.53 13.19 9.35
C MET A 127 2.56 13.58 8.23
N GLN A 128 3.07 14.10 7.11
CA GLN A 128 2.25 14.44 5.94
C GLN A 128 1.76 13.19 5.18
N CYS A 129 2.58 12.15 5.12
CA CYS A 129 2.25 10.91 4.39
C CYS A 129 1.53 9.87 5.26
N GLY A 130 1.86 9.77 6.55
CA GLY A 130 1.30 8.79 7.46
C GLY A 130 1.82 7.36 7.25
N GLY A 131 1.07 6.37 7.75
CA GLY A 131 1.36 4.95 7.57
C GLY A 131 1.35 4.51 6.10
N TRP A 132 1.80 3.29 5.83
CA TRP A 132 1.95 2.74 4.48
C TRP A 132 2.86 3.56 3.54
N THR A 133 3.76 4.38 4.10
CA THR A 133 4.74 5.15 3.33
C THR A 133 6.14 4.69 3.70
N ILE A 134 6.78 3.91 2.82
CA ILE A 134 8.04 3.16 3.03
C ILE A 134 7.93 2.04 4.08
N GLY A 135 7.37 2.30 5.26
CA GLY A 135 7.07 1.29 6.28
C GLY A 135 5.58 1.23 6.60
N TRP A 136 5.17 0.21 7.36
CA TRP A 136 3.77 0.02 7.74
C TRP A 136 3.23 1.17 8.58
N GLN A 137 3.95 1.55 9.64
CA GLN A 137 3.57 2.68 10.51
C GLN A 137 4.32 3.97 10.17
N ASN A 138 5.64 3.88 9.90
CA ASN A 138 6.58 4.93 9.49
C ASN A 138 6.19 6.42 9.69
N LEU A 139 5.91 6.82 10.93
CA LEU A 139 5.45 8.18 11.27
C LEU A 139 6.56 9.22 11.45
N ASP A 140 7.82 8.79 11.54
CA ASP A 140 8.95 9.67 11.90
C ASP A 140 9.58 10.40 10.70
N GLY A 141 9.26 9.98 9.47
CA GLY A 141 9.62 10.64 8.22
C GLY A 141 11.11 10.62 7.85
N ARG A 142 11.97 9.99 8.66
CA ARG A 142 13.44 10.03 8.49
C ARG A 142 13.93 9.31 7.24
N THR A 143 13.10 8.44 6.70
CA THR A 143 13.40 7.59 5.53
C THR A 143 12.81 8.13 4.22
N LEU A 144 11.97 9.16 4.28
CA LEU A 144 11.28 9.70 3.09
C LEU A 144 12.17 10.67 2.32
N ARG A 145 12.30 10.45 1.02
CA ARG A 145 13.10 11.28 0.10
C ARG A 145 12.25 11.79 -1.05
N GLY A 146 12.64 12.95 -1.60
CA GLY A 146 12.03 13.52 -2.80
C GLY A 146 10.61 14.08 -2.61
N GLY A 147 10.13 14.24 -1.37
CA GLY A 147 8.90 14.99 -1.07
C GLY A 147 9.16 16.49 -0.88
N THR A 148 8.09 17.27 -0.73
CA THR A 148 8.15 18.69 -0.35
C THR A 148 7.31 18.87 0.92
N THR A 149 7.92 19.32 2.01
CA THR A 149 7.20 19.59 3.26
C THR A 149 6.37 20.87 3.16
N VAL A 150 5.44 21.09 4.10
CA VAL A 150 4.69 22.35 4.21
C VAL A 150 5.65 23.54 4.36
N LEU A 151 6.68 23.42 5.20
CA LEU A 151 7.71 24.46 5.34
C LEU A 151 8.43 24.73 4.02
N GLN A 152 8.83 23.68 3.29
CA GLN A 152 9.50 23.84 2.00
C GLN A 152 8.57 24.44 0.94
N ALA A 153 7.27 24.14 0.97
CA ALA A 153 6.30 24.68 0.01
C ALA A 153 5.92 26.14 0.27
N LEU A 154 6.09 26.63 1.50
CA LEU A 154 5.87 28.03 1.89
C LEU A 154 7.10 28.93 1.65
N ARG A 155 8.30 28.35 1.51
CA ARG A 155 9.54 29.06 1.19
C ARG A 155 9.66 29.28 -0.33
#